data_AF-A0A1V5S998-F1
#
_entry.id   AF-A0A1V5S998-F1
#
_cell.length_a   1.000
_cell.length_b   1.000
_cell.length_c   1.000
_cell.angle_alpha   90.00
_cell.angle_beta   90.00
_cell.angle_gamma   90.00
#
_symmetry.space_group_name_H-M   'P 1'
#
loop_
_entity.id
_entity.type
_entity.pdbx_description
1 polymer ?
#
loop_
_entity_poly.entity_id
_entity_poly.type
_entity_poly.pdbx_seq_one_letter_code
_entity_poly.pdbx_strand_id
1 'polypeptide(L)'
;MKKACVVKKKKIRGEAHEIISIMAIVSCMAIERGLTPHAKERSTILDVYKDEKFLRDMKDAFSHDKDLSILAKNFNVFMRVVEKVARGE
;
A
#
# COMPACT_ATOMS: atom_id res chain seq x y z
N MET A 1 -25.69 -27.86 -25.13
CA MET A 1 -24.96 -26.62 -24.76
C MET A 1 -24.38 -26.79 -23.36
N LYS A 2 -23.06 -26.91 -23.20
CA LYS A 2 -22.41 -27.00 -21.88
C LYS A 2 -22.35 -25.60 -21.27
N LYS A 3 -23.06 -25.38 -20.16
CA LYS A 3 -22.97 -24.14 -19.38
C LYS A 3 -21.53 -24.00 -18.89
N ALA A 4 -20.84 -22.95 -19.31
CA ALA A 4 -19.55 -22.58 -18.74
C ALA A 4 -19.74 -22.33 -17.24
N CYS A 5 -19.17 -23.21 -16.40
CA CYS A 5 -19.08 -22.98 -14.98
C CYS A 5 -18.08 -21.83 -14.80
N VAL A 6 -18.57 -20.63 -14.53
CA VAL A 6 -17.73 -19.48 -14.19
C VAL A 6 -17.08 -19.81 -12.85
N VAL A 7 -15.83 -20.29 -12.90
CA VAL A 7 -15.01 -20.50 -11.70
C VAL A 7 -14.77 -19.12 -11.10
N LYS A 8 -15.54 -18.74 -10.07
CA LYS A 8 -15.29 -17.52 -9.29
C LYS A 8 -13.85 -17.61 -8.78
N LYS A 9 -12.94 -16.83 -9.36
CA LYS A 9 -11.59 -16.63 -8.82
C LYS A 9 -11.75 -16.31 -7.34
N LYS A 10 -11.16 -17.12 -6.45
CA LYS A 10 -11.10 -16.80 -5.02
C LYS A 10 -10.52 -15.40 -4.89
N LYS A 11 -11.28 -14.48 -4.30
CA LYS A 11 -10.82 -13.12 -4.01
C LYS A 11 -9.60 -13.27 -3.10
N ILE A 12 -8.44 -12.75 -3.51
CA ILE A 12 -7.23 -12.78 -2.69
C ILE A 12 -7.57 -12.04 -1.39
N ARG A 13 -7.35 -12.67 -0.24
CA ARG A 13 -7.58 -12.09 1.08
C ARG A 13 -6.22 -11.74 1.65
N GLY A 14 -5.99 -10.46 1.91
CA GLY A 14 -4.74 -10.02 2.51
C GLY A 14 -4.72 -10.24 4.02
N GLU A 15 -3.54 -10.45 4.59
CA GLU A 15 -3.32 -10.66 6.01
C GLU A 15 -2.76 -9.39 6.70
N ALA A 16 -3.01 -9.28 8.01
CA ALA A 16 -2.56 -8.12 8.80
C ALA A 16 -1.05 -7.84 8.66
N HIS A 17 -0.24 -8.91 8.61
CA HIS A 17 1.21 -8.76 8.49
C HIS A 17 1.64 -8.11 7.17
N GLU A 18 0.88 -8.29 6.08
CA GLU A 18 1.21 -7.75 4.76
C GLU A 18 1.07 -6.21 4.73
N ILE A 19 -0.08 -5.68 5.17
CA ILE A 19 -0.30 -4.22 5.19
C ILE A 19 0.64 -3.53 6.18
N ILE A 20 0.88 -4.14 7.34
CA ILE A 20 1.84 -3.61 8.33
C ILE A 20 3.26 -3.63 7.78
N SER A 21 3.67 -4.68 7.08
CA SER A 21 5.00 -4.75 6.47
C SER A 21 5.19 -3.65 5.42
N ILE A 22 4.18 -3.42 4.57
CA ILE A 22 4.21 -2.31 3.60
C ILE A 22 4.36 -0.97 4.33
N MET A 23 3.53 -0.71 5.36
CA MET A 23 3.59 0.52 6.14
C MET A 23 4.96 0.74 6.79
N ALA A 24 5.57 -0.31 7.36
CA ALA A 24 6.89 -0.24 7.97
C ALA A 24 7.98 0.08 6.94
N ILE A 25 8.00 -0.62 5.80
CA ILE A 25 8.99 -0.42 4.74
C ILE A 25 8.96 1.02 4.21
N VAL A 26 7.77 1.53 3.87
CA VAL A 26 7.67 2.89 3.33
C VAL A 26 8.01 3.96 4.38
N SER A 27 7.72 3.70 5.66
CA SER A 27 8.09 4.61 6.76
C SER A 27 9.60 4.72 6.89
N CYS A 28 10.31 3.59 6.94
CA CYS A 28 11.77 3.57 7.02
C CYS A 28 12.41 4.29 5.84
N MET A 29 11.90 4.06 4.61
CA MET A 29 12.43 4.71 3.42
C MET A 29 12.17 6.21 3.38
N ALA A 30 11.01 6.67 3.88
CA ALA A 30 10.74 8.10 4.00
C ALA A 30 11.65 8.76 5.03
N ILE A 31 11.89 8.13 6.18
CA ILE A 31 12.80 8.65 7.21
C ILE A 31 14.23 8.74 6.66
N GLU A 32 14.72 7.68 6.02
CA GLU A 32 16.05 7.67 5.39
C GLU A 32 16.17 8.82 4.38
N ARG A 33 15.15 9.04 3.55
CA ARG A 33 15.12 10.11 2.54
C ARG A 33 15.08 11.52 3.14
N GLY A 34 14.32 11.73 4.22
CA GLY A 34 14.28 13.01 4.91
C GLY A 34 15.61 13.37 5.58
N LEU A 35 16.33 12.36 6.09
CA LEU A 35 17.57 12.54 6.85
C LEU A 35 18.85 12.51 6.01
N THR A 36 18.85 11.94 4.80
CA THR A 36 20.06 11.78 3.98
C THR A 36 19.96 12.50 2.63
N PRO A 37 20.88 13.43 2.31
CA PRO A 37 20.87 14.16 1.03
C PRO A 37 20.93 13.26 -0.21
N HIS A 38 21.69 12.16 -0.14
CA HIS A 38 21.90 11.24 -1.27
C HIS A 38 20.69 10.34 -1.59
N ALA A 39 19.75 10.16 -0.65
CA ALA A 39 18.54 9.38 -0.88
C ALA A 39 17.47 10.14 -1.69
N LYS A 40 17.66 11.44 -1.95
CA LYS A 40 16.74 12.26 -2.75
C LYS A 40 16.74 11.91 -4.24
N GLU A 41 17.82 11.33 -4.76
CA GLU A 41 17.98 11.03 -6.20
C GLU A 41 17.51 9.62 -6.61
N ARG A 42 17.28 8.70 -5.67
CA ARG A 42 16.79 7.35 -6.00
C ARG A 42 15.30 7.38 -6.37
N SER A 43 14.94 6.69 -7.46
CA SER A 43 13.57 6.31 -7.78
C SER A 43 12.97 5.58 -6.58
N THR A 44 11.94 6.17 -5.97
CA THR A 44 11.46 5.74 -4.67
C THR A 44 10.33 4.74 -4.79
N ILE A 45 10.42 3.63 -4.05
CA ILE A 45 9.32 2.68 -3.86
C ILE A 45 8.00 3.36 -3.45
N LEU A 46 8.09 4.56 -2.86
CA LEU A 46 6.97 5.43 -2.54
C LEU A 46 6.03 5.64 -3.75
N ASP A 47 6.56 5.75 -4.96
CA ASP A 47 5.76 5.97 -6.17
C ASP A 47 4.93 4.72 -6.55
N VAL A 48 5.45 3.52 -6.27
CA VAL A 48 4.72 2.25 -6.48
C VAL A 48 3.50 2.17 -5.56
N TYR A 49 3.63 2.64 -4.32
CA TYR A 49 2.55 2.58 -3.33
C TYR A 49 1.52 3.72 -3.46
N LYS A 50 1.79 4.73 -4.30
CA LYS A 50 0.82 5.75 -4.72
C LYS A 50 -0.09 5.29 -5.87
N ASP A 51 0.33 4.28 -6.64
CA ASP A 51 -0.35 3.84 -7.85
C ASP A 51 -1.84 3.52 -7.59
N GLU A 52 -2.72 4.08 -8.43
CA GLU A 52 -4.17 3.94 -8.20
C GLU A 52 -4.63 2.49 -8.28
N LYS A 53 -4.01 1.69 -9.16
CA LYS A 53 -4.35 0.28 -9.28
C LYS A 53 -3.91 -0.47 -8.02
N PHE A 54 -2.72 -0.19 -7.50
CA PHE A 54 -2.28 -0.72 -6.21
C PHE A 54 -3.24 -0.36 -5.06
N LEU A 55 -3.66 0.91 -4.96
CA LEU A 55 -4.58 1.36 -3.91
C LEU A 55 -5.97 0.70 -4.03
N ARG A 56 -6.45 0.43 -5.26
CA ARG A 56 -7.69 -0.33 -5.49
C ARG A 56 -7.52 -1.80 -5.10
N ASP A 57 -6.45 -2.43 -5.57
CA ASP A 57 -6.15 -3.84 -5.30
C ASP A 57 -6.02 -4.09 -3.78
N MET A 58 -5.37 -3.16 -3.05
CA MET A 58 -5.26 -3.20 -1.59
C MET A 58 -6.64 -3.13 -0.91
N LYS A 59 -7.50 -2.17 -1.28
CA LYS A 59 -8.85 -2.06 -0.70
C LYS A 59 -9.67 -3.33 -0.90
N ASP A 60 -9.55 -3.96 -2.05
CA ASP A 60 -10.23 -5.22 -2.35
C ASP A 60 -9.68 -6.40 -1.54
N ALA A 61 -8.35 -6.52 -1.44
CA ALA A 61 -7.69 -7.60 -0.71
C ALA A 61 -8.05 -7.62 0.79
N PHE A 62 -8.15 -6.44 1.41
CA PHE A 62 -8.41 -6.30 2.85
C PHE A 62 -9.90 -6.05 3.19
N SER A 63 -10.81 -6.11 2.21
CA SER A 63 -12.25 -5.84 2.40
C SER A 63 -12.99 -6.84 3.30
N HIS A 64 -12.40 -7.99 3.59
CA HIS A 64 -13.03 -9.09 4.32
C HIS A 64 -12.92 -8.94 5.85
N ASP A 65 -12.01 -8.11 6.34
CA ASP A 65 -11.82 -7.82 7.77
C ASP A 65 -12.10 -6.33 8.03
N LYS A 66 -12.79 -6.02 9.13
CA LYS A 66 -13.23 -4.65 9.42
C LYS A 66 -12.05 -3.71 9.66
N ASP A 67 -11.09 -4.12 10.48
CA ASP A 67 -9.98 -3.28 10.91
C ASP A 67 -8.95 -3.13 9.78
N LEU A 68 -8.66 -4.23 9.06
CA LEU A 68 -7.81 -4.17 7.87
C LEU A 68 -8.46 -3.36 6.75
N SER A 69 -9.78 -3.42 6.58
CA SER A 69 -10.50 -2.59 5.60
C SER A 69 -10.37 -1.10 5.92
N ILE A 70 -10.43 -0.71 7.20
CA ILE A 70 -10.22 0.68 7.63
C ILE A 70 -8.80 1.13 7.28
N LEU A 71 -7.78 0.32 7.59
CA LEU A 71 -6.39 0.63 7.24
C LEU A 71 -6.21 0.79 5.72
N ALA A 72 -6.70 -0.16 4.93
CA ALA A 72 -6.59 -0.13 3.47
C ALA A 72 -7.32 1.07 2.84
N LYS A 73 -8.50 1.44 3.36
CA LYS A 73 -9.24 2.64 2.89
C LYS A 73 -8.48 3.93 3.18
N ASN A 74 -7.78 4.00 4.31
CA ASN A 74 -7.03 5.19 4.74
C ASN A 74 -5.56 5.17 4.29
N PHE A 75 -5.11 4.13 3.58
CA PHE A 75 -3.71 3.98 3.18
C PHE A 75 -3.19 5.16 2.33
N ASN A 76 -4.03 5.75 1.47
CA ASN A 76 -3.65 6.96 0.71
C ASN A 76 -3.38 8.18 1.64
N VAL A 77 -4.10 8.30 2.76
CA VAL A 77 -3.81 9.35 3.76
C VAL A 77 -2.44 9.09 4.39
N PHE A 78 -2.18 7.85 4.77
CA PHE A 78 -0.88 7.44 5.31
C PHE A 78 0.26 7.72 4.32
N MET A 79 0.13 7.35 3.03
CA MET A 79 1.14 7.64 2.00
C MET A 79 1.40 9.15 1.84
N ARG A 80 0.38 9.99 1.95
CA ARG A 80 0.57 11.45 1.96
C ARG A 80 1.41 11.89 3.15
N VAL A 81 1.19 11.36 4.35
CA VAL A 81 2.05 11.65 5.53
C VAL A 81 3.49 11.18 5.31
N VAL A 82 3.67 9.97 4.76
CA VAL A 82 4.98 9.41 4.41
C VAL A 82 5.73 10.31 3.42
N GLU A 83 5.06 10.89 2.42
CA GLU A 83 5.69 11.88 1.53
C GLU A 83 6.19 13.12 2.26
N LYS A 84 5.43 13.64 3.24
CA LYS A 84 5.84 14.82 4.01
C LYS A 84 7.12 14.54 4.79
N VAL A 85 7.16 13.39 5.47
CA VAL A 85 8.38 12.92 6.17
C VAL A 85 9.56 12.80 5.20
N ALA A 86 9.34 12.24 4.00
CA ALA A 86 10.38 12.13 2.97
C ALA A 86 10.86 13.50 2.42
N ARG A 87 10.05 14.56 2.53
CA ARG A 87 10.41 15.95 2.19
C ARG A 87 11.02 16.72 3.36
N GLY A 88 10.95 16.20 4.59
CA GLY A 88 11.40 16.87 5.81
C GLY A 88 10.42 17.93 6.33
N GLU A 89 9.12 17.78 6.03
CA GLU A 89 8.01 18.62 6.53
C GLU A 89 7.45 18.15 7.88
#